data_AF-A0A4Q8B499-F1
#
_entry.id   AF-A0A4Q8B499-F1
#
_cell.length_a   1.000
_cell.length_b   1.000
_cell.length_c   1.000
_cell.angle_alpha   90.00
_cell.angle_beta   90.00
_cell.angle_gamma   90.00
#
_symmetry.space_group_name_H-M   'P 1'
#
loop_
_entity.id
_entity.type
_entity.pdbx_description
1 polymer ?
#
loop_
_entity_poly.entity_id
_entity_poly.type
_entity_poly.pdbx_seq_one_letter_code
_entity_poly.pdbx_strand_id
1 'polypeptide(L)' 'MEFLLLFLFLVVLAVASAAGLGADTRDSADWKPTADGRRWRSSTC' A
#
# COMPACT_ATOMS: atom_id res chain seq x y z
N MET A 1 14.56 -29.75 4.86
CA MET A 1 15.12 -28.59 4.15
C MET A 1 14.08 -27.53 3.85
N GLU A 2 12.85 -27.90 3.47
CA GLU A 2 11.79 -26.93 3.10
C GLU A 2 11.38 -25.98 4.22
N PHE A 3 11.25 -26.45 5.46
CA PHE A 3 10.97 -25.58 6.61
C PHE A 3 11.99 -24.46 6.81
N LEU A 4 13.27 -24.76 6.53
CA LEU A 4 14.36 -23.81 6.71
C LEU A 4 14.32 -22.73 5.62
N LEU A 5 13.92 -23.11 4.40
CA LEU A 5 13.66 -22.17 3.29
C LEU A 5 12.45 -21.28 3.56
N LEU A 6 11.35 -21.86 4.08
CA LEU A 6 10.16 -21.09 4.48
C LEU A 6 10.48 -20.11 5.60
N PHE A 7 11.25 -20.53 6.60
CA PHE A 7 11.67 -19.64 7.68
C PHE A 7 12.54 -18.49 7.17
N LEU A 8 13.52 -18.79 6.31
CA LEU A 8 14.35 -17.78 5.65
C LEU A 8 13.50 -16.79 4.86
N PHE A 9 12.52 -17.27 4.09
CA PHE A 9 11.60 -16.44 3.33
C PHE A 9 10.83 -15.47 4.23
N LEU A 10 10.29 -15.95 5.35
CA LEU A 10 9.57 -15.12 6.32
C LEU A 10 10.48 -14.06 6.96
N VAL A 11 11.73 -14.41 7.28
CA VAL A 11 12.72 -13.46 7.81
C VAL A 11 12.99 -12.36 6.80
N VAL A 12 13.23 -12.70 5.53
CA VAL A 12 13.45 -11.71 4.46
C VAL A 12 12.23 -10.81 4.29
N LEU A 13 11.03 -11.37 4.31
CA LEU A 13 9.79 -10.60 4.18
C LEU A 13 9.58 -9.63 5.36
N ALA A 14 9.89 -10.06 6.59
CA ALA A 14 9.80 -9.22 7.78
C ALA A 14 10.79 -8.06 7.72
N VAL A 15 12.04 -8.32 7.30
CA VAL A 15 13.06 -7.27 7.11
C VAL A 15 12.63 -6.29 6.02
N ALA A 16 12.12 -6.78 4.88
CA ALA A 16 11.66 -5.92 3.80
C ALA A 16 10.50 -5.01 4.22
N SER A 17 9.56 -5.55 4.99
CA SER A 17 8.42 -4.79 5.55
C SER A 17 8.88 -3.73 6.55
N ALA A 18 9.79 -4.08 7.46
CA ALA A 18 10.35 -3.14 8.44
C ALA A 18 11.20 -2.04 7.79
N ALA A 19 11.88 -2.36 6.68
CA ALA A 19 12.63 -1.39 5.89
C ALA A 19 11.73 -0.50 5.01
N GLY A 20 10.40 -0.70 5.01
CA GLY A 20 9.47 0.09 4.22
C GLY A 20 9.54 -0.15 2.71
N LEU A 21 10.11 -1.28 2.26
CA LEU A 21 10.19 -1.63 0.83
C LEU A 21 8.81 -1.80 0.18
N GLY A 22 7.80 -2.14 0.98
CA GLY A 22 6.39 -2.18 0.57
C GLY A 22 5.58 -0.96 0.99
N ALA A 23 6.21 0.08 1.55
CA ALA A 23 5.51 1.29 1.93
C ALA A 23 5.04 1.99 0.64
N ASP A 24 3.72 1.99 0.42
CA ASP A 24 3.12 2.76 -0.64
C ASP A 24 3.25 4.24 -0.29
N THR A 25 4.14 4.94 -1.00
CA THR A 25 4.33 6.39 -0.87
C THR A 25 3.34 7.17 -1.72
N ARG A 26 2.58 6.48 -2.57
CA ARG A 26 1.54 7.09 -3.39
C ARG A 26 0.27 7.13 -2.55
N ASP A 27 -0.39 8.28 -2.56
CA ASP A 27 -1.75 8.39 -2.00
C ASP A 27 -2.70 7.59 -2.91
N SER A 28 -2.75 6.27 -2.69
CA SER A 28 -3.55 5.32 -3.47
C SER A 28 -5.04 5.37 -3.12
N ALA A 29 -5.45 6.40 -2.36
CA ALA A 29 -6.82 6.66 -1.96
C ALA A 29 -7.34 8.00 -2.49
N ASP A 30 -7.03 8.35 -3.74
CA ASP A 30 -7.77 9.37 -4.51
C ASP A 30 -9.21 8.91 -4.88
N TRP A 31 -9.78 7.96 -4.12
CA TRP A 31 -11.17 7.56 -4.25
C TRP A 31 -12.05 8.73 -3.77
N LYS A 32 -12.30 9.68 -4.65
CA LYS A 32 -13.29 10.72 -4.39
C LYS A 32 -14.66 10.10 -4.67
N PRO A 33 -15.54 9.92 -3.67
CA PRO A 33 -16.88 9.45 -3.93
C PRO A 33 -17.53 10.39 -4.96
N THR A 34 -17.90 9.83 -6.11
CA THR A 34 -18.63 10.55 -7.14
C THR A 34 -20.09 10.58 -6.70
N ALA A 35 -20.55 11.70 -6.15
CA ALA A 35 -21.98 11.92 -6.03
C ALA A 35 -22.56 12.00 -7.45
N ASP A 36 -23.45 11.07 -7.80
CA ASP A 36 -24.16 11.03 -9.09
C ASP A 36 -23.25 11.05 -10.33
N GLY A 37 -22.08 10.38 -10.27
CA GLY A 37 -21.13 10.32 -11.39
C GLY A 37 -20.41 11.64 -11.68
N ARG A 38 -20.52 12.64 -10.79
CA ARG A 38 -19.85 13.94 -10.95
C ARG A 38 -18.66 14.05 -10.01
N ARG A 39 -17.48 14.35 -10.57
CA ARG A 39 -16.25 14.57 -9.82
C ARG A 39 -16.44 15.79 -8.91
N TRP A 40 -16.30 15.61 -7.60
CA TRP A 40 -16.47 16.69 -6.61
C TRP A 40 -15.40 17.77 -6.86
N ARG A 41 -15.81 18.94 -7.38
CA ARG A 41 -14.92 20.11 -7.50
C ARG A 41 -14.95 20.84 -6.17
N SER A 42 -13.87 20.72 -5.39
CA SER A 42 -13.62 21.68 -4.31
C SER A 42 -13.33 23.02 -4.97
N SER A 43 -14.31 23.92 -4.98
CA SER A 43 -14.06 25.31 -5.30
C SER A 43 -13.12 25.86 -4.23
N THR A 44 -11.87 26.07 -4.58
CA THR A 44 -10.99 26.98 -3.84
C THR A 44 -11.62 28.36 -3.90
N CYS A 45 -12.00 28.88 -2.72
CA CYS A 45 -12.40 30.27 -2.51
C CYS A 45 -11.21 31.21 -2.77
#